data_AF-A0A0C2SD37-F1
#
_entry.id   AF-A0A0C2SD37-F1
#
_cell.length_a   1.000
_cell.length_b   1.000
_cell.length_c   1.000
_cell.angle_alpha   90.00
_cell.angle_beta   90.00
_cell.angle_gamma   90.00
#
_symmetry.space_group_name_H-M   'P 1'
#
loop_
_entity.id
_entity.type
_entity.pdbx_description
1 polymer ?
#
loop_
_entity_poly.entity_id
_entity_poly.type
_entity_poly.pdbx_seq_one_letter_code
_entity_poly.pdbx_strand_id
1 'polypeptide(L)'
;MSESTDEIKLWCWVLGDTPNQVFRISIKRSATIDGLKTAIQGRKPSFKDIPADSLELFKFQLPLEKFNKDRAQSIKLEDGQQLKSFKRISLCWGTDPGDEVLSVILPRPAGTTITSQNSKLSLNSPPSWLVEIHSELWGRRDLFGEIFRTATLTEDHFIELQRLLEALNPERNSDKYVAKDVLATKSAFLHSKSTALDPDADVGNGPVPRLVFDAPQPPTSDVVENDDDDDAVAIDDDDFVADDDDDAVADDPMPVDIDPVNTHMDHLLEDATAIFPSTIRYMDLTFLKPTLRVPQLMLYREEWGSLIDIFNEREKGMPGSAVFSGQPGIGKTCLLYSILILCIIRTKPIVFQDVAGKVFIVDDSGVRTPAVPGDGDVDDVLALVDAGGREISEPNQYLLDGYKHRILLTSSPRNSKDRWWLKQIVGDEDAVFVMEPWSRKEFVVASFVYSTRLIRLLTIYRLFLHKTDITLKRLQESSRICGNIPRRCFRAAVSPTALFDATNKIKDGIEDIEKLYDVVFNARRGNPIHRAFQIRPSPESRFLVSCLVEPVSAWAFLIMLDELRKRNPDAAYQFFLNVRGSPDSAALRGRFLKLIFTDS
;
A
#
# COMPACT_ATOMS: atom_id res chain seq x y z
N MET A 1 -6.71 -39.00 46.07
CA MET A 1 -7.11 -39.16 44.66
C MET A 1 -7.80 -37.87 44.25
N SER A 2 -7.47 -37.30 43.10
CA SER A 2 -8.29 -36.22 42.53
C SER A 2 -9.60 -36.81 42.00
N GLU A 3 -10.70 -36.10 42.19
CA GLU A 3 -11.97 -36.48 41.55
C GLU A 3 -11.84 -36.29 40.04
N SER A 4 -11.84 -37.41 39.30
CA SER A 4 -11.91 -37.38 37.84
C SER A 4 -13.29 -36.89 37.43
N THR A 5 -13.42 -35.60 37.14
CA THR A 5 -14.65 -35.03 36.58
C THR A 5 -15.10 -35.85 35.36
N ASP A 6 -16.38 -36.23 35.28
CA ASP A 6 -16.91 -36.90 34.09
C ASP A 6 -16.85 -36.00 32.85
N GLU A 7 -16.53 -34.72 32.98
CA GLU A 7 -16.27 -33.83 31.85
C GLU A 7 -14.82 -33.90 31.34
N ILE A 8 -14.68 -33.67 30.04
CA ILE A 8 -13.42 -33.45 29.31
C ILE A 8 -13.58 -32.17 28.49
N LYS A 9 -12.49 -31.40 28.38
CA LYS A 9 -12.50 -30.09 27.72
C LYS A 9 -11.68 -30.16 26.44
N LEU A 10 -12.32 -30.01 25.29
CA LEU A 10 -11.70 -30.11 23.98
C LEU A 10 -11.56 -28.74 23.34
N TRP A 11 -10.40 -28.46 22.73
CA TRP A 11 -10.23 -27.34 21.81
C TRP A 11 -10.53 -27.77 20.37
N CYS A 12 -11.35 -26.97 19.70
CA CYS A 12 -11.84 -27.20 18.34
C CYS A 12 -11.38 -26.06 17.41
N TRP A 13 -11.11 -26.38 16.15
CA TRP A 13 -10.83 -25.41 15.09
C TRP A 13 -11.49 -25.82 13.77
N VAL A 14 -12.01 -24.82 13.03
CA VAL A 14 -12.60 -25.04 11.71
C VAL A 14 -11.53 -24.81 10.64
N LEU A 15 -11.36 -25.79 9.76
CA LEU A 15 -10.38 -25.78 8.68
C LEU A 15 -10.57 -24.55 7.78
N GLY A 16 -9.59 -23.64 7.82
CA GLY A 16 -9.62 -22.39 7.05
C GLY A 16 -10.12 -21.15 7.80
N ASP A 17 -10.50 -21.26 9.08
CA ASP A 17 -10.59 -20.09 9.98
C ASP A 17 -9.17 -19.63 10.38
N THR A 18 -9.01 -18.40 10.91
CA THR A 18 -7.70 -17.98 11.43
C THR A 18 -7.32 -18.76 12.71
N PRO A 19 -6.02 -18.98 13.01
CA PRO A 19 -5.62 -19.74 14.21
C PRO A 19 -6.21 -19.20 15.52
N ASN A 20 -6.36 -17.88 15.62
CA ASN A 20 -6.96 -17.17 16.76
C ASN A 20 -8.47 -17.44 16.94
N GLN A 21 -9.11 -18.27 16.11
CA GLN A 21 -10.52 -18.68 16.21
C GLN A 21 -10.72 -20.11 16.74
N VAL A 22 -9.70 -20.68 17.40
CA VAL A 22 -9.89 -21.85 18.27
C VAL A 22 -10.98 -21.59 19.31
N PHE A 23 -11.81 -22.58 19.59
CA PHE A 23 -12.89 -22.48 20.58
C PHE A 23 -12.96 -23.73 21.46
N ARG A 24 -13.37 -23.53 22.71
CA ARG A 24 -13.42 -24.59 23.73
C ARG A 24 -14.82 -25.15 23.89
N ILE A 25 -14.91 -26.48 24.01
CA ILE A 25 -16.12 -27.26 24.32
C ILE A 25 -15.86 -28.06 25.60
N SER A 26 -16.78 -28.03 26.56
CA SER A 26 -16.86 -29.03 27.64
C SER A 26 -17.90 -30.08 27.25
N ILE A 27 -17.59 -31.35 27.43
CA ILE A 27 -18.54 -32.46 27.21
C ILE A 27 -18.25 -33.61 28.18
N LYS A 28 -19.27 -34.39 28.52
CA LYS A 28 -19.08 -35.61 29.32
C LYS A 28 -18.30 -36.68 28.54
N ARG A 29 -17.28 -37.26 29.17
CA ARG A 29 -16.50 -38.44 28.74
C ARG A 29 -17.42 -39.62 28.42
N SER A 30 -18.53 -39.71 29.15
CA SER A 30 -19.58 -40.71 28.97
C SER A 30 -20.40 -40.56 27.66
N ALA A 31 -20.42 -39.37 27.03
CA ALA A 31 -21.20 -39.05 25.82
C ALA A 31 -20.58 -39.59 24.51
N THR A 32 -21.28 -39.39 23.39
CA THR A 32 -20.87 -39.79 22.02
C THR A 32 -20.21 -38.65 21.24
N ILE A 33 -19.54 -39.00 20.14
CA ILE A 33 -19.09 -38.03 19.12
C ILE A 33 -20.28 -37.23 18.56
N ASP A 34 -21.45 -37.85 18.41
CA ASP A 34 -22.67 -37.17 18.01
C ASP A 34 -23.07 -36.03 18.98
N GLY A 35 -23.03 -36.29 20.29
CA GLY A 35 -23.21 -35.25 21.31
C GLY A 35 -22.18 -34.11 21.24
N LEU A 36 -20.95 -34.41 20.78
CA LEU A 36 -19.93 -33.38 20.52
C LEU A 36 -20.27 -32.54 19.29
N LYS A 37 -20.82 -33.12 18.21
CA LYS A 37 -21.32 -32.36 17.04
C LYS A 37 -22.40 -31.36 17.47
N THR A 38 -23.36 -31.79 18.27
CA THR A 38 -24.44 -30.94 18.82
C THR A 38 -23.89 -29.84 19.74
N ALA A 39 -22.93 -30.15 20.61
CA ALA A 39 -22.27 -29.15 21.47
C ALA A 39 -21.50 -28.08 20.66
N ILE A 40 -20.86 -28.48 19.56
CA ILE A 40 -20.19 -27.59 18.62
C ILE A 40 -21.19 -26.68 17.91
N GLN A 41 -22.31 -27.23 17.42
CA GLN A 41 -23.39 -26.49 16.74
C GLN A 41 -23.95 -25.38 17.65
N GLY A 42 -24.20 -25.69 18.93
CA GLY A 42 -24.65 -24.71 19.92
C GLY A 42 -23.59 -23.66 20.32
N ARG A 43 -22.30 -23.92 20.07
CA ARG A 43 -21.19 -23.01 20.46
C ARG A 43 -20.73 -22.08 19.34
N LYS A 44 -20.83 -22.49 18.07
CA LYS A 44 -20.36 -21.72 16.90
C LYS A 44 -21.56 -21.32 16.02
N PRO A 45 -22.05 -20.06 16.09
CA PRO A 45 -23.29 -19.63 15.40
C PRO A 45 -23.32 -19.88 13.89
N SER A 46 -22.16 -19.90 13.22
CA SER A 46 -22.04 -20.22 11.79
C SER A 46 -22.43 -21.67 11.41
N PHE A 47 -22.71 -22.52 12.40
CA PHE A 47 -23.18 -23.89 12.20
C PHE A 47 -24.63 -24.11 12.65
N LYS A 48 -25.33 -23.07 13.13
CA LYS A 48 -26.68 -23.20 13.69
C LYS A 48 -27.64 -23.89 12.72
N ASP A 49 -27.60 -23.51 11.45
CA ASP A 49 -28.54 -23.96 10.42
C ASP A 49 -28.05 -25.22 9.68
N ILE A 50 -26.99 -25.88 10.20
CA ILE A 50 -26.38 -27.09 9.63
C ILE A 50 -26.77 -28.30 10.50
N PRO A 51 -27.34 -29.37 9.92
CA PRO A 51 -27.65 -30.60 10.66
C PRO A 51 -26.42 -31.16 11.38
N ALA A 52 -26.54 -31.43 12.68
CA ALA A 52 -25.40 -31.83 13.52
C ALA A 52 -24.73 -33.11 13.02
N ASP A 53 -25.51 -34.09 12.55
CA ASP A 53 -25.04 -35.35 11.97
C ASP A 53 -24.09 -35.15 10.77
N SER A 54 -24.34 -34.14 9.94
CA SER A 54 -23.52 -33.77 8.77
C SER A 54 -22.15 -33.16 9.11
N LEU A 55 -21.90 -32.78 10.37
CA LEU A 55 -20.59 -32.22 10.77
C LEU A 55 -19.53 -33.33 10.82
N GLU A 56 -18.52 -33.27 9.96
CA GLU A 56 -17.35 -34.15 10.08
C GLU A 56 -16.38 -33.65 11.16
N LEU A 57 -15.91 -34.56 12.02
CA LEU A 57 -14.95 -34.27 13.07
C LEU A 57 -13.73 -35.18 12.93
N PHE A 58 -12.53 -34.62 13.03
CA PHE A 58 -11.27 -35.36 12.97
C PHE A 58 -10.52 -35.21 14.31
N LYS A 59 -9.98 -36.31 14.84
CA LYS A 59 -9.16 -36.27 16.05
C LYS A 59 -7.79 -35.68 15.71
N PHE A 60 -7.38 -34.67 16.46
CA PHE A 60 -6.07 -34.04 16.32
C PHE A 60 -5.39 -33.88 17.69
N GLN A 61 -4.07 -33.69 17.71
CA GLN A 61 -3.31 -33.35 18.92
C GLN A 61 -2.15 -32.43 18.54
N LEU A 62 -2.28 -31.13 18.84
CA LEU A 62 -1.20 -30.15 18.67
C LEU A 62 -1.28 -29.09 19.80
N PRO A 63 -0.20 -28.85 20.56
CA PRO A 63 -0.14 -27.75 21.53
C PRO A 63 -0.43 -26.39 20.87
N LEU A 64 -1.26 -25.56 21.51
CA LEU A 64 -1.71 -24.28 20.96
C LEU A 64 -0.57 -23.26 20.80
N GLU A 65 0.43 -23.30 21.66
CA GLU A 65 1.74 -22.63 21.49
C GLU A 65 2.40 -22.87 20.11
N LYS A 66 2.12 -24.02 19.48
CA LYS A 66 2.67 -24.43 18.18
C LYS A 66 1.66 -24.27 17.04
N PHE A 67 0.45 -23.77 17.31
CA PHE A 67 -0.62 -23.62 16.32
C PHE A 67 -0.62 -22.21 15.69
N ASN A 68 0.29 -22.00 14.73
CA ASN A 68 0.41 -20.75 13.96
C ASN A 68 -0.25 -20.84 12.56
N LYS A 69 -0.20 -19.74 11.78
CA LYS A 69 -0.78 -19.66 10.41
C LYS A 69 -0.24 -20.77 9.50
N ASP A 70 1.06 -20.98 9.52
CA ASP A 70 1.75 -21.88 8.59
C ASP A 70 1.40 -23.33 8.90
N ARG A 71 1.35 -23.68 10.20
CA ARG A 71 0.82 -24.96 10.68
C ARG A 71 -0.63 -25.14 10.26
N ALA A 72 -1.51 -24.16 10.46
CA ALA A 72 -2.92 -24.22 10.05
C ALA A 72 -3.09 -24.45 8.53
N GLN A 73 -2.22 -23.91 7.69
CA GLN A 73 -2.22 -24.14 6.23
C GLN A 73 -1.63 -25.51 5.83
N SER A 74 -0.67 -26.03 6.61
CA SER A 74 0.03 -27.30 6.35
C SER A 74 -0.78 -28.56 6.67
N ILE A 75 -1.84 -28.45 7.49
CA ILE A 75 -2.63 -29.59 7.95
C ILE A 75 -3.25 -30.34 6.76
N LYS A 76 -3.01 -31.64 6.73
CA LYS A 76 -3.73 -32.63 5.93
C LYS A 76 -4.59 -33.45 6.88
N LEU A 77 -5.83 -33.72 6.49
CA LEU A 77 -6.70 -34.66 7.19
C LEU A 77 -6.58 -36.02 6.50
N GLU A 78 -6.58 -37.09 7.29
CA GLU A 78 -6.46 -38.47 6.82
C GLU A 78 -7.69 -39.25 7.31
N ASP A 79 -8.25 -40.12 6.47
CA ASP A 79 -9.53 -40.82 6.75
C ASP A 79 -9.49 -41.64 8.05
N GLY A 80 -8.31 -42.17 8.41
CA GLY A 80 -8.08 -42.89 9.65
C GLY A 80 -8.26 -42.05 10.94
N GLN A 81 -8.25 -40.71 10.82
CA GLN A 81 -8.42 -39.77 11.92
C GLN A 81 -9.90 -39.33 12.11
N GLN A 82 -10.81 -39.73 11.21
CA GLN A 82 -12.22 -39.33 11.26
C GLN A 82 -12.98 -39.98 12.43
N LEU A 83 -13.74 -39.18 13.18
CA LEU A 83 -14.47 -39.58 14.38
C LEU A 83 -15.89 -40.05 14.02
N LYS A 84 -16.13 -41.37 14.12
CA LYS A 84 -17.44 -41.98 13.87
C LYS A 84 -18.45 -41.60 14.96
N SER A 85 -19.62 -41.08 14.58
CA SER A 85 -20.63 -40.47 15.48
C SER A 85 -21.01 -41.32 16.71
N PHE A 86 -21.06 -42.65 16.56
CA PHE A 86 -21.44 -43.59 17.61
C PHE A 86 -20.33 -43.89 18.65
N LYS A 87 -19.08 -43.51 18.40
CA LYS A 87 -18.01 -43.73 19.40
C LYS A 87 -18.25 -42.85 20.64
N ARG A 88 -17.88 -43.35 21.82
CA ARG A 88 -17.87 -42.56 23.05
C ARG A 88 -16.63 -41.66 23.10
N ILE A 89 -16.77 -40.50 23.74
CA ILE A 89 -15.68 -39.52 23.90
C ILE A 89 -14.49 -40.17 24.64
N SER A 90 -14.74 -40.90 25.72
CA SER A 90 -13.71 -41.65 26.48
C SER A 90 -12.93 -42.69 25.66
N LEU A 91 -13.52 -43.26 24.60
CA LEU A 91 -12.84 -44.20 23.69
C LEU A 91 -11.94 -43.47 22.67
N CYS A 92 -12.14 -42.17 22.48
CA CYS A 92 -11.36 -41.34 21.57
C CYS A 92 -10.26 -40.56 22.31
N TRP A 93 -10.52 -40.16 23.56
CA TRP A 93 -9.58 -39.52 24.50
C TRP A 93 -9.63 -40.22 25.87
N GLY A 94 -8.85 -41.30 26.02
CA GLY A 94 -8.77 -42.07 27.27
C GLY A 94 -8.18 -41.25 28.42
N THR A 95 -7.14 -40.45 28.15
CA THR A 95 -6.66 -39.37 29.02
C THR A 95 -7.25 -38.03 28.58
N ASP A 96 -7.17 -37.02 29.44
CA ASP A 96 -7.38 -35.64 29.01
C ASP A 96 -6.26 -35.21 28.03
N PRO A 97 -6.56 -34.47 26.93
CA PRO A 97 -5.54 -33.91 26.05
C PRO A 97 -4.73 -32.77 26.70
N GLY A 98 -5.22 -32.17 27.80
CA GLY A 98 -4.57 -31.05 28.48
C GLY A 98 -5.18 -29.69 28.09
N ASP A 99 -5.05 -28.71 28.99
CA ASP A 99 -5.73 -27.41 28.90
C ASP A 99 -5.40 -26.58 27.65
N GLU A 100 -4.30 -26.88 26.93
CA GLU A 100 -3.82 -26.09 25.79
C GLU A 100 -3.50 -26.94 24.53
N VAL A 101 -4.22 -28.04 24.28
CA VAL A 101 -4.02 -28.88 23.08
C VAL A 101 -5.22 -28.83 22.14
N LEU A 102 -4.99 -28.40 20.89
CA LEU A 102 -5.94 -28.51 19.78
C LEU A 102 -6.28 -29.98 19.56
N SER A 103 -7.55 -30.33 19.83
CA SER A 103 -8.01 -31.70 20.00
C SER A 103 -8.92 -32.19 18.87
N VAL A 104 -9.62 -31.27 18.20
CA VAL A 104 -10.59 -31.57 17.14
C VAL A 104 -10.42 -30.59 15.98
N ILE A 105 -10.37 -31.10 14.76
CA ILE A 105 -10.46 -30.29 13.53
C ILE A 105 -11.74 -30.64 12.78
N LEU A 106 -12.37 -29.62 12.21
CA LEU A 106 -13.61 -29.69 11.47
C LEU A 106 -13.41 -29.15 10.06
N PRO A 107 -13.68 -29.92 8.98
CA PRO A 107 -13.93 -29.33 7.67
C PRO A 107 -15.10 -28.33 7.76
N ARG A 108 -15.10 -27.27 6.95
CA ARG A 108 -16.28 -26.42 6.84
C ARG A 108 -17.35 -27.16 6.00
N PRO A 109 -18.59 -27.35 6.49
CA PRO A 109 -19.59 -28.14 5.78
C PRO A 109 -19.97 -27.53 4.43
N ALA A 110 -20.21 -28.38 3.43
CA ALA A 110 -20.67 -27.97 2.11
C ALA A 110 -22.02 -27.23 2.23
N GLY A 111 -22.13 -26.05 1.59
CA GLY A 111 -23.29 -25.16 1.74
C GLY A 111 -23.11 -24.03 2.76
N THR A 112 -22.08 -24.07 3.62
CA THR A 112 -21.75 -22.95 4.53
C THR A 112 -21.07 -21.80 3.76
N THR A 113 -21.82 -21.09 2.92
CA THR A 113 -21.30 -20.06 1.99
C THR A 113 -20.94 -18.75 2.69
N ILE A 114 -20.01 -18.81 3.64
CA ILE A 114 -19.14 -17.69 3.95
C ILE A 114 -18.14 -17.59 2.79
N THR A 115 -18.10 -16.46 2.09
CA THR A 115 -17.18 -16.19 0.97
C THR A 115 -15.72 -16.38 1.41
N SER A 116 -15.17 -17.57 1.16
CA SER A 116 -13.91 -18.02 1.76
C SER A 116 -13.15 -18.89 0.76
N GLN A 117 -12.05 -18.34 0.25
CA GLN A 117 -11.43 -18.69 -1.03
C GLN A 117 -10.55 -19.96 -1.00
N ASN A 118 -10.89 -20.94 -0.15
CA ASN A 118 -10.00 -22.06 0.23
C ASN A 118 -10.57 -23.46 -0.08
N SER A 119 -11.40 -23.61 -1.11
CA SER A 119 -11.69 -24.92 -1.71
C SER A 119 -10.44 -25.43 -2.45
N LYS A 120 -9.68 -26.33 -1.80
CA LYS A 120 -8.34 -26.80 -2.21
C LYS A 120 -8.33 -27.74 -3.44
N LEU A 121 -9.33 -27.63 -4.32
CA LEU A 121 -9.55 -28.47 -5.51
C LEU A 121 -9.55 -27.70 -6.84
N SER A 122 -9.30 -26.39 -6.83
CA SER A 122 -8.79 -25.69 -8.01
C SER A 122 -7.67 -24.72 -7.62
N LEU A 123 -6.50 -25.28 -7.27
CA LEU A 123 -5.31 -24.46 -7.05
C LEU A 123 -4.88 -23.70 -8.32
N ASN A 124 -5.31 -24.17 -9.49
CA ASN A 124 -4.94 -23.65 -10.80
C ASN A 124 -6.07 -22.82 -11.46
N SER A 125 -7.20 -22.56 -10.79
CA SER A 125 -8.14 -21.56 -11.31
C SER A 125 -7.49 -20.17 -11.26
N PRO A 126 -7.56 -19.37 -12.33
CA PRO A 126 -7.26 -17.95 -12.27
C PRO A 126 -8.10 -17.23 -11.20
N PRO A 127 -7.58 -16.17 -10.57
CA PRO A 127 -8.33 -15.43 -9.57
C PRO A 127 -9.49 -14.70 -10.24
N SER A 128 -10.69 -14.77 -9.65
CA SER A 128 -11.92 -14.29 -10.28
C SER A 128 -11.88 -12.82 -10.71
N TRP A 129 -11.18 -11.96 -9.96
CA TRP A 129 -11.02 -10.54 -10.32
C TRP A 129 -10.26 -10.33 -11.64
N LEU A 130 -9.35 -11.23 -12.02
CA LEU A 130 -8.58 -11.13 -13.26
C LEU A 130 -9.38 -11.66 -14.45
N VAL A 131 -10.13 -12.76 -14.25
CA VAL A 131 -11.11 -13.27 -15.22
C VAL A 131 -12.16 -12.20 -15.51
N GLU A 132 -12.65 -11.54 -14.46
CA GLU A 132 -13.62 -10.45 -14.57
C GLU A 132 -13.07 -9.26 -15.36
N ILE A 133 -11.91 -8.72 -14.97
CA ILE A 133 -11.26 -7.60 -15.69
C ILE A 133 -11.03 -7.96 -17.17
N HIS A 134 -10.65 -9.19 -17.48
CA HIS A 134 -10.54 -9.65 -18.87
C HIS A 134 -11.90 -9.63 -19.57
N SER A 135 -12.92 -10.30 -19.02
CA SER A 135 -14.24 -10.42 -19.66
C SER A 135 -14.96 -9.08 -19.87
N GLU A 136 -14.71 -8.09 -19.02
CA GLU A 136 -15.36 -6.78 -19.09
C GLU A 136 -14.57 -5.78 -19.97
N LEU A 137 -13.25 -5.93 -20.12
CA LEU A 137 -12.37 -4.96 -20.78
C LEU A 137 -11.62 -5.46 -22.04
N TRP A 138 -11.54 -6.76 -22.32
CA TRP A 138 -10.68 -7.26 -23.41
C TRP A 138 -11.15 -6.74 -24.78
N GLY A 139 -10.31 -5.93 -25.42
CA GLY A 139 -10.63 -5.26 -26.69
C GLY A 139 -11.65 -4.12 -26.61
N ARG A 140 -12.14 -3.77 -25.42
CA ARG A 140 -13.08 -2.66 -25.19
C ARG A 140 -12.39 -1.31 -25.21
N ARG A 141 -11.84 -0.93 -26.37
CA ARG A 141 -11.19 0.37 -26.61
C ARG A 141 -12.14 1.55 -26.44
N ASP A 142 -13.44 1.33 -26.62
CA ASP A 142 -14.51 2.27 -26.31
C ASP A 142 -14.49 2.73 -24.84
N LEU A 143 -14.15 1.82 -23.91
CA LEU A 143 -14.04 2.15 -22.48
C LEU A 143 -12.72 2.86 -22.11
N PHE A 144 -11.79 3.08 -23.05
CA PHE A 144 -10.47 3.66 -22.72
C PHE A 144 -10.58 5.06 -22.09
N GLY A 145 -11.40 5.94 -22.65
CA GLY A 145 -11.64 7.28 -22.11
C GLY A 145 -12.55 7.30 -20.87
N GLU A 146 -13.33 6.23 -20.65
CA GLU A 146 -14.08 6.05 -19.40
C GLU A 146 -13.16 5.61 -18.25
N ILE A 147 -12.12 4.83 -18.55
CA ILE A 147 -11.16 4.30 -17.60
C ILE A 147 -10.04 5.31 -17.31
N PHE A 148 -9.39 5.83 -18.35
CA PHE A 148 -8.26 6.76 -18.20
C PHE A 148 -8.72 8.20 -18.43
N ARG A 149 -8.59 9.02 -17.39
CA ARG A 149 -9.18 10.36 -17.32
C ARG A 149 -8.18 11.41 -16.86
N THR A 150 -8.38 12.62 -17.35
CA THR A 150 -7.67 13.82 -16.92
C THR A 150 -8.63 14.74 -16.17
N ALA A 151 -8.20 15.35 -15.07
CA ALA A 151 -8.99 16.36 -14.36
C ALA A 151 -8.11 17.53 -13.92
N THR A 152 -8.56 18.76 -14.18
CA THR A 152 -7.89 19.97 -13.70
C THR A 152 -8.56 20.46 -12.42
N LEU A 153 -7.86 20.27 -11.31
CA LEU A 153 -8.35 20.57 -9.98
C LEU A 153 -7.91 21.97 -9.56
N THR A 154 -8.86 22.81 -9.17
CA THR A 154 -8.65 24.15 -8.60
C THR A 154 -8.87 24.13 -7.09
N GLU A 155 -8.61 25.26 -6.43
CA GLU A 155 -8.99 25.47 -5.03
C GLU A 155 -10.51 25.38 -4.83
N ASP A 156 -11.33 25.92 -5.74
CA ASP A 156 -12.78 25.72 -5.71
C ASP A 156 -13.17 24.24 -5.76
N HIS A 157 -12.50 23.43 -6.59
CA HIS A 157 -12.72 21.98 -6.66
C HIS A 157 -12.28 21.26 -5.37
N PHE A 158 -11.28 21.78 -4.64
CA PHE A 158 -10.99 21.34 -3.27
C PHE A 158 -12.16 21.68 -2.33
N ILE A 159 -12.61 22.93 -2.31
CA ILE A 159 -13.63 23.43 -1.38
C ILE A 159 -14.98 22.74 -1.61
N GLU A 160 -15.39 22.58 -2.86
CA GLU A 160 -16.61 21.87 -3.28
C GLU A 160 -16.62 20.43 -2.78
N LEU A 161 -15.52 19.67 -2.99
CA LEU A 161 -15.42 18.31 -2.48
C LEU A 161 -15.41 18.26 -0.94
N GLN A 162 -14.80 19.23 -0.26
CA GLN A 162 -14.87 19.27 1.21
C GLN A 162 -16.30 19.49 1.71
N ARG A 163 -17.05 20.42 1.10
CA ARG A 163 -18.48 20.65 1.42
C ARG A 163 -19.34 19.39 1.20
N LEU A 164 -19.11 18.65 0.11
CA LEU A 164 -19.79 17.38 -0.17
C LEU A 164 -19.47 16.28 0.86
N LEU A 165 -18.20 16.16 1.27
CA LEU A 165 -17.78 15.18 2.27
C LEU A 165 -18.30 15.53 3.68
N GLU A 166 -18.42 16.83 3.99
CA GLU A 166 -19.02 17.36 5.22
C GLU A 166 -20.52 17.05 5.30
N ALA A 167 -21.28 17.36 4.25
CA ALA A 167 -22.70 17.02 4.19
C ALA A 167 -22.96 15.51 4.35
N LEU A 168 -22.07 14.67 3.82
CA LEU A 168 -22.12 13.21 3.97
C LEU A 168 -21.66 12.72 5.36
N ASN A 169 -20.83 13.50 6.06
CA ASN A 169 -20.24 13.14 7.35
C ASN A 169 -20.06 14.37 8.26
N PRO A 170 -21.11 14.93 8.89
CA PRO A 170 -20.98 16.11 9.75
C PRO A 170 -20.11 15.90 11.01
N GLU A 171 -19.79 14.64 11.35
CA GLU A 171 -18.82 14.31 12.40
C GLU A 171 -17.36 14.32 11.92
N ARG A 172 -17.04 14.51 10.63
CA ARG A 172 -15.68 14.26 10.09
C ARG A 172 -14.59 15.14 10.67
N ASN A 173 -14.96 16.35 11.07
CA ASN A 173 -14.07 17.31 11.70
C ASN A 173 -13.80 16.99 13.17
N SER A 174 -14.73 16.26 13.80
CA SER A 174 -14.55 15.79 15.17
C SER A 174 -13.31 14.92 15.27
N ASP A 175 -12.64 15.09 16.40
CA ASP A 175 -11.90 14.04 17.06
C ASP A 175 -12.47 12.66 16.79
N LYS A 176 -13.74 12.47 17.09
CA LYS A 176 -14.38 11.18 17.22
C LYS A 176 -14.69 10.51 15.88
N TYR A 177 -14.25 11.10 14.76
CA TYR A 177 -14.32 10.51 13.43
C TYR A 177 -13.35 9.35 13.20
N VAL A 178 -13.85 8.36 12.47
CA VAL A 178 -13.09 7.26 11.88
C VAL A 178 -13.39 7.31 10.38
N ALA A 179 -12.34 7.35 9.55
CA ALA A 179 -12.43 7.43 8.10
C ALA A 179 -13.44 6.41 7.51
N LYS A 180 -14.62 6.89 7.09
CA LYS A 180 -15.64 6.07 6.42
C LYS A 180 -15.31 5.93 4.93
N ASP A 181 -15.82 4.89 4.28
CA ASP A 181 -15.72 4.76 2.82
C ASP A 181 -16.65 5.77 2.14
N VAL A 182 -16.10 6.52 1.18
CA VAL A 182 -16.70 7.65 0.45
C VAL A 182 -16.30 7.59 -1.04
N LEU A 183 -15.85 6.42 -1.51
CA LEU A 183 -15.33 6.20 -2.86
C LEU A 183 -16.30 6.63 -3.97
N ALA A 184 -17.58 6.28 -3.82
CA ALA A 184 -18.62 6.62 -4.80
C ALA A 184 -18.78 8.14 -4.96
N THR A 185 -18.82 8.89 -3.85
CA THR A 185 -18.89 10.36 -3.86
C THR A 185 -17.67 10.99 -4.53
N LYS A 186 -16.48 10.42 -4.29
CA LYS A 186 -15.22 10.92 -4.85
C LYS A 186 -15.04 10.59 -6.34
N SER A 187 -15.44 9.39 -6.79
CA SER A 187 -15.48 9.06 -8.23
C SER A 187 -16.51 9.92 -8.95
N ALA A 188 -17.74 10.05 -8.44
CA ALA A 188 -18.76 10.91 -9.05
C ALA A 188 -18.32 12.38 -9.14
N PHE A 189 -17.66 12.91 -8.10
CA PHE A 189 -17.04 14.24 -8.14
C PHE A 189 -15.95 14.33 -9.20
N LEU A 190 -14.98 13.42 -9.20
CA LEU A 190 -13.88 13.46 -10.16
C LEU A 190 -14.38 13.32 -11.60
N HIS A 191 -15.36 12.44 -11.84
CA HIS A 191 -16.00 12.25 -13.13
C HIS A 191 -16.64 13.56 -13.64
N SER A 192 -17.28 14.35 -12.77
CA SER A 192 -17.88 15.64 -13.17
C SER A 192 -16.85 16.75 -13.43
N LYS A 193 -15.61 16.59 -12.96
CA LYS A 193 -14.46 17.48 -13.21
C LYS A 193 -13.44 16.92 -14.20
N SER A 194 -13.76 15.78 -14.85
CA SER A 194 -12.85 15.07 -15.74
C SER A 194 -13.19 15.23 -17.22
N THR A 195 -12.16 15.27 -18.06
CA THR A 195 -12.25 14.90 -19.46
C THR A 195 -11.83 13.42 -19.63
N ALA A 196 -12.55 12.72 -20.52
CA ALA A 196 -12.11 11.44 -21.03
C ALA A 196 -10.81 11.64 -21.85
N LEU A 197 -9.87 10.70 -21.78
CA LEU A 197 -8.77 10.65 -22.75
C LEU A 197 -9.26 10.04 -24.07
N ASP A 198 -8.70 10.55 -25.17
CA ASP A 198 -9.00 10.07 -26.52
C ASP A 198 -8.55 8.59 -26.66
N PRO A 199 -9.42 7.65 -27.10
CA PRO A 199 -9.05 6.25 -27.34
C PRO A 199 -7.96 6.05 -28.40
N ASP A 200 -7.83 7.01 -29.32
CA ASP A 200 -6.82 7.05 -30.39
C ASP A 200 -5.66 8.01 -30.07
N ALA A 201 -5.58 8.56 -28.85
CA ALA A 201 -4.35 9.16 -28.33
C ALA A 201 -3.16 8.19 -28.52
N ASP A 202 -1.98 8.71 -28.82
CA ASP A 202 -0.82 7.84 -29.10
C ASP A 202 -0.48 6.99 -27.87
N VAL A 203 -0.78 5.70 -27.96
CA VAL A 203 -0.35 4.71 -26.98
C VAL A 203 0.80 3.94 -27.61
N GLY A 204 2.00 4.48 -27.41
CA GLY A 204 3.20 4.17 -28.16
C GLY A 204 3.46 2.68 -28.36
N ASN A 205 3.92 2.32 -29.57
CA ASN A 205 4.00 0.96 -30.09
C ASN A 205 5.04 0.03 -29.40
N GLY A 206 5.62 0.44 -28.26
CA GLY A 206 6.53 -0.38 -27.47
C GLY A 206 5.88 -1.64 -26.87
N PRO A 207 6.68 -2.60 -26.36
CA PRO A 207 6.15 -3.82 -25.75
C PRO A 207 5.23 -3.51 -24.56
N VAL A 208 5.63 -2.61 -23.67
CA VAL A 208 4.72 -1.99 -22.69
C VAL A 208 4.02 -0.80 -23.36
N PRO A 209 2.66 -0.76 -23.40
CA PRO A 209 1.92 0.42 -23.81
C PRO A 209 2.27 1.62 -22.92
N ARG A 210 2.91 2.63 -23.49
CA ARG A 210 3.05 3.96 -22.87
C ARG A 210 1.83 4.77 -23.24
N LEU A 211 1.15 5.38 -22.26
CA LEU A 211 0.32 6.55 -22.54
C LEU A 211 1.28 7.68 -22.95
N VAL A 212 1.34 8.04 -24.24
CA VAL A 212 1.95 9.29 -24.63
C VAL A 212 0.99 10.40 -24.21
N PHE A 213 1.56 11.47 -23.71
CA PHE A 213 0.83 12.68 -23.39
C PHE A 213 1.50 13.77 -24.19
N ASP A 214 0.70 14.65 -24.81
CA ASP A 214 1.22 15.92 -25.25
C ASP A 214 1.95 16.57 -24.08
N ALA A 215 3.19 17.01 -24.31
CA ALA A 215 3.90 17.78 -23.31
C ALA A 215 3.00 18.97 -22.93
N PRO A 216 2.80 19.27 -21.64
CA PRO A 216 2.05 20.47 -21.27
C PRO A 216 2.69 21.64 -21.99
N GLN A 217 1.95 22.25 -22.93
CA GLN A 217 2.44 23.47 -23.55
C GLN A 217 2.73 24.42 -22.39
N PRO A 218 3.95 24.99 -22.29
CA PRO A 218 4.21 25.98 -21.26
C PRO A 218 3.13 27.05 -21.43
N PRO A 219 2.45 27.48 -20.34
CA PRO A 219 1.41 28.49 -20.46
C PRO A 219 2.00 29.64 -21.23
N THR A 220 1.36 30.02 -22.33
CA THR A 220 1.81 31.11 -23.18
C THR A 220 1.70 32.36 -22.34
N SER A 221 2.80 32.72 -21.68
CA SER A 221 2.98 34.04 -21.10
C SER A 221 2.96 34.98 -22.28
N ASP A 222 1.81 35.59 -22.52
CA ASP A 222 1.71 36.76 -23.37
C ASP A 222 2.76 37.73 -22.83
N VAL A 223 3.81 37.94 -23.62
CA VAL A 223 4.89 38.86 -23.26
C VAL A 223 4.27 40.24 -23.38
N VAL A 224 3.79 40.74 -22.24
CA VAL A 224 3.54 42.15 -22.09
C VAL A 224 4.92 42.79 -22.15
N GLU A 225 5.23 43.33 -23.34
CA GLU A 225 6.33 44.26 -23.55
C GLU A 225 6.00 45.51 -22.72
N ASN A 226 6.36 45.46 -21.43
CA ASN A 226 6.43 46.62 -20.57
C ASN A 226 7.65 47.43 -21.02
N ASP A 227 7.45 48.25 -22.05
CA ASP A 227 8.30 49.39 -22.32
C ASP A 227 8.37 50.29 -21.07
N ASP A 228 9.54 50.89 -20.86
CA ASP A 228 9.84 52.16 -20.18
C ASP A 228 8.87 52.69 -19.11
N ASP A 229 9.35 52.80 -17.86
CA ASP A 229 9.78 54.13 -17.36
C ASP A 229 10.57 54.04 -16.04
N ASP A 230 11.30 55.12 -15.71
CA ASP A 230 12.08 55.28 -14.48
C ASP A 230 11.19 55.47 -13.23
N ASP A 231 11.63 54.95 -12.08
CA ASP A 231 11.95 55.84 -10.94
C ASP A 231 12.80 55.14 -9.85
N ALA A 232 13.86 55.82 -9.40
CA ALA A 232 14.80 55.30 -8.40
C ALA A 232 14.63 56.06 -7.07
N VAL A 233 13.67 55.63 -6.25
CA VAL A 233 13.40 56.24 -4.94
C VAL A 233 14.18 55.51 -3.84
N ALA A 234 15.16 56.20 -3.26
CA ALA A 234 15.77 55.77 -2.01
C ALA A 234 14.77 55.94 -0.85
N ILE A 235 14.80 55.01 0.10
CA ILE A 235 14.11 55.14 1.39
C ILE A 235 15.22 55.28 2.43
N ASP A 236 15.27 56.43 3.09
CA ASP A 236 16.21 56.73 4.17
C ASP A 236 15.85 55.96 5.46
N ASP A 237 16.85 55.78 6.31
CA ASP A 237 16.68 55.35 7.71
C ASP A 237 16.07 56.47 8.58
N ASP A 238 15.87 56.17 9.87
CA ASP A 238 15.38 57.04 10.94
C ASP A 238 13.90 57.51 10.84
N ASP A 239 13.06 56.99 11.76
CA ASP A 239 12.86 57.76 13.00
C ASP A 239 12.47 56.86 14.19
N PHE A 240 12.78 57.32 15.40
CA PHE A 240 12.64 56.55 16.65
C PHE A 240 11.65 57.26 17.58
N VAL A 241 10.43 56.73 17.71
CA VAL A 241 9.43 57.24 18.65
C VAL A 241 9.01 56.13 19.60
N ALA A 242 9.26 56.34 20.89
CA ALA A 242 8.65 55.60 21.97
C ALA A 242 7.65 56.51 22.67
N ASP A 243 6.37 56.18 22.58
CA ASP A 243 5.30 56.79 23.36
C ASP A 243 4.81 55.77 24.39
N ASP A 244 4.84 56.16 25.67
CA ASP A 244 4.31 55.39 26.80
C ASP A 244 2.78 55.58 26.95
N ASP A 245 2.15 54.67 27.69
CA ASP A 245 0.86 54.80 28.41
C ASP A 245 -0.34 55.53 27.74
N ASP A 246 -1.40 54.77 27.44
CA ASP A 246 -2.73 55.15 27.94
C ASP A 246 -3.68 53.94 28.15
N ASP A 247 -4.27 53.84 29.34
CA ASP A 247 -5.04 52.67 29.82
C ASP A 247 -6.51 52.71 29.32
N ALA A 248 -6.69 52.62 28.01
CA ALA A 248 -8.01 52.66 27.37
C ALA A 248 -8.73 51.29 27.40
N VAL A 249 -9.50 51.04 28.47
CA VAL A 249 -10.41 49.88 28.57
C VAL A 249 -11.59 50.06 27.59
N ALA A 250 -11.37 49.70 26.32
CA ALA A 250 -12.41 49.62 25.31
C ALA A 250 -13.36 48.45 25.61
N ASP A 251 -14.68 48.67 25.44
CA ASP A 251 -15.67 47.62 25.54
C ASP A 251 -15.38 46.52 24.51
N ASP A 252 -15.11 45.30 25.00
CA ASP A 252 -14.73 44.13 24.20
C ASP A 252 -15.84 43.84 23.16
N PRO A 253 -15.59 44.03 21.84
CA PRO A 253 -16.64 44.01 20.84
C PRO A 253 -17.20 42.59 20.76
N MET A 254 -18.48 42.44 21.16
CA MET A 254 -19.26 41.20 21.16
C MET A 254 -18.80 40.25 20.05
N PRO A 255 -18.32 39.03 20.38
CA PRO A 255 -17.64 38.19 19.41
C PRO A 255 -18.56 37.92 18.22
N VAL A 256 -18.18 38.49 17.08
CA VAL A 256 -18.82 38.19 15.80
C VAL A 256 -18.77 36.68 15.62
N ASP A 257 -19.87 36.07 15.17
CA ASP A 257 -19.92 34.65 14.81
C ASP A 257 -19.00 34.40 13.59
N ILE A 258 -17.70 34.29 13.86
CA ILE A 258 -16.68 33.88 12.90
C ILE A 258 -17.01 32.44 12.54
N ASP A 259 -17.58 32.25 11.35
CA ASP A 259 -17.91 30.93 10.80
C ASP A 259 -16.67 30.03 10.95
N PRO A 260 -16.74 28.91 11.71
CA PRO A 260 -15.60 28.04 11.97
C PRO A 260 -15.07 27.34 10.72
N VAL A 261 -15.69 27.54 9.55
CA VAL A 261 -15.11 27.22 8.24
C VAL A 261 -13.93 28.15 7.89
N ASN A 262 -13.98 29.45 8.22
CA ASN A 262 -12.98 30.43 7.75
C ASN A 262 -11.62 30.33 8.45
N THR A 263 -11.57 30.23 9.79
CA THR A 263 -10.30 30.17 10.57
C THR A 263 -9.51 28.86 10.39
N HIS A 264 -9.94 27.99 9.48
CA HIS A 264 -9.15 26.86 8.98
C HIS A 264 -8.80 26.98 7.49
N MET A 265 -9.34 27.94 6.74
CA MET A 265 -8.92 28.29 5.38
C MET A 265 -7.65 29.14 5.38
N ASP A 266 -7.42 29.99 6.37
CA ASP A 266 -6.24 30.87 6.42
C ASP A 266 -4.92 30.07 6.43
N HIS A 267 -4.88 28.96 7.19
CA HIS A 267 -3.77 27.99 7.18
C HIS A 267 -3.80 27.01 5.99
N LEU A 268 -4.83 27.05 5.14
CA LEU A 268 -4.84 26.33 3.86
C LEU A 268 -4.21 27.17 2.75
N LEU A 269 -4.48 28.48 2.66
CA LEU A 269 -4.11 29.32 1.53
C LEU A 269 -2.62 29.19 1.14
N GLU A 270 -1.69 29.30 2.09
CA GLU A 270 -0.24 29.21 1.81
C GLU A 270 0.18 27.84 1.23
N ASP A 271 -0.36 26.74 1.76
CA ASP A 271 0.05 25.37 1.41
C ASP A 271 -0.79 24.80 0.24
N ALA A 272 -1.96 25.39 -0.06
CA ALA A 272 -2.87 24.99 -1.12
C ALA A 272 -2.67 25.77 -2.44
N THR A 273 -2.37 27.06 -2.39
CA THR A 273 -2.00 27.86 -3.58
C THR A 273 -0.71 27.34 -4.22
N ALA A 274 0.21 26.76 -3.43
CA ALA A 274 1.39 26.05 -3.92
C ALA A 274 1.09 24.69 -4.60
N ILE A 275 -0.17 24.23 -4.63
CA ILE A 275 -0.59 22.93 -5.17
C ILE A 275 -1.55 23.09 -6.35
N PHE A 276 -2.48 24.06 -6.27
CA PHE A 276 -3.51 24.30 -7.27
C PHE A 276 -3.16 25.53 -8.15
N PRO A 277 -3.46 25.52 -9.46
CA PRO A 277 -4.15 24.47 -10.21
C PRO A 277 -3.33 23.19 -10.43
N SER A 278 -4.01 22.06 -10.33
CA SER A 278 -3.42 20.72 -10.45
C SER A 278 -4.15 19.89 -11.49
N THR A 279 -3.62 19.84 -12.70
CA THR A 279 -3.97 18.80 -13.67
C THR A 279 -3.48 17.45 -13.17
N ILE A 280 -4.37 16.46 -13.14
CA ILE A 280 -4.10 15.10 -12.67
C ILE A 280 -4.56 14.09 -13.71
N ARG A 281 -3.94 12.92 -13.74
CA ARG A 281 -4.39 11.77 -14.55
C ARG A 281 -4.72 10.60 -13.63
N TYR A 282 -5.84 9.94 -13.84
CA TYR A 282 -6.24 8.80 -13.02
C TYR A 282 -6.90 7.70 -13.85
N MET A 283 -6.85 6.49 -13.30
CA MET A 283 -7.55 5.31 -13.77
C MET A 283 -8.77 5.09 -12.85
N ASP A 284 -9.96 5.00 -13.43
CA ASP A 284 -11.22 4.69 -12.76
C ASP A 284 -11.71 3.29 -13.20
N LEU A 285 -11.93 2.41 -12.22
CA LEU A 285 -12.52 1.08 -12.37
C LEU A 285 -13.72 0.91 -11.42
N THR A 286 -14.37 2.00 -11.00
CA THR A 286 -15.53 1.96 -10.09
C THR A 286 -16.79 1.37 -10.74
N PHE A 287 -16.87 1.35 -12.08
CA PHE A 287 -17.91 0.63 -12.82
C PHE A 287 -17.71 -0.90 -12.81
N LEU A 288 -16.50 -1.39 -12.53
CA LEU A 288 -16.24 -2.82 -12.31
C LEU A 288 -16.57 -3.21 -10.86
N LYS A 289 -16.93 -4.48 -10.63
CA LYS A 289 -17.53 -4.92 -9.36
C LYS A 289 -16.53 -4.76 -8.19
N PRO A 290 -16.99 -4.45 -6.97
CA PRO A 290 -16.13 -4.06 -5.83
C PRO A 290 -15.22 -5.19 -5.28
N THR A 291 -15.18 -6.35 -5.93
CA THR A 291 -14.32 -7.50 -5.63
C THR A 291 -12.92 -7.41 -6.26
N LEU A 292 -12.60 -6.33 -6.97
CA LEU A 292 -11.27 -6.15 -7.56
C LEU A 292 -10.16 -6.07 -6.50
N ARG A 293 -9.02 -6.70 -6.83
CA ARG A 293 -7.74 -6.53 -6.14
C ARG A 293 -7.04 -5.22 -6.52
N VAL A 294 -7.31 -4.73 -7.73
CA VAL A 294 -6.81 -3.45 -8.28
C VAL A 294 -7.54 -2.29 -7.57
N PRO A 295 -6.87 -1.17 -7.24
CA PRO A 295 -7.56 0.04 -6.76
C PRO A 295 -8.59 0.53 -7.79
N GLN A 296 -9.84 0.75 -7.36
CA GLN A 296 -10.89 1.27 -8.25
C GLN A 296 -10.70 2.77 -8.61
N LEU A 297 -9.91 3.52 -7.84
CA LEU A 297 -9.40 4.83 -8.21
C LEU A 297 -7.89 4.83 -8.00
N MET A 298 -7.12 5.31 -8.99
CA MET A 298 -5.66 5.19 -9.00
C MET A 298 -5.00 6.33 -9.79
N LEU A 299 -4.09 7.10 -9.19
CA LEU A 299 -3.34 8.13 -9.91
C LEU A 299 -2.39 7.47 -10.91
N TYR A 300 -2.39 7.96 -12.15
CA TYR A 300 -1.35 7.70 -13.13
C TYR A 300 -0.21 8.72 -12.93
N ARG A 301 0.86 8.31 -12.24
CA ARG A 301 2.00 9.19 -11.94
C ARG A 301 2.77 9.54 -13.21
N GLU A 302 3.31 10.74 -13.29
CA GLU A 302 4.06 11.20 -14.47
C GLU A 302 5.33 10.38 -14.70
N GLU A 303 6.02 10.05 -13.59
CA GLU A 303 7.19 9.15 -13.55
C GLU A 303 6.95 7.79 -14.23
N TRP A 304 5.71 7.31 -14.30
CA TRP A 304 5.41 6.03 -14.93
C TRP A 304 5.72 6.03 -16.43
N GLY A 305 5.55 7.18 -17.12
CA GLY A 305 5.97 7.32 -18.52
C GLY A 305 7.46 7.07 -18.68
N SER A 306 8.29 7.83 -17.97
CA SER A 306 9.76 7.71 -18.03
C SER A 306 10.29 6.33 -17.65
N LEU A 307 9.64 5.64 -16.71
CA LEU A 307 10.02 4.26 -16.36
C LEU A 307 9.62 3.27 -17.46
N ILE A 308 8.44 3.44 -18.07
CA ILE A 308 8.00 2.62 -19.22
C ILE A 308 8.93 2.84 -20.43
N ASP A 309 9.36 4.08 -20.67
CA ASP A 309 10.34 4.40 -21.72
C ASP A 309 11.66 3.65 -21.50
N ILE A 310 12.26 3.77 -20.30
CA ILE A 310 13.47 3.06 -19.90
C ILE A 310 13.35 1.53 -20.05
N PHE A 311 12.15 0.95 -19.92
CA PHE A 311 11.92 -0.48 -20.15
C PHE A 311 11.72 -0.85 -21.63
N ASN A 312 11.05 0.02 -22.40
CA ASN A 312 10.82 -0.17 -23.82
C ASN A 312 12.10 0.00 -24.66
N GLU A 313 13.02 0.86 -24.22
CA GLU A 313 14.34 1.09 -24.83
C GLU A 313 15.33 -0.07 -24.65
N ARG A 314 15.10 -0.96 -23.66
CA ARG A 314 15.93 -2.14 -23.44
C ARG A 314 15.75 -3.21 -24.53
N GLU A 315 16.72 -4.13 -24.59
CA GLU A 315 16.77 -5.25 -25.52
C GLU A 315 15.51 -6.14 -25.52
N LYS A 316 15.39 -7.04 -26.51
CA LYS A 316 14.25 -7.96 -26.62
C LYS A 316 14.42 -9.21 -25.75
N GLY A 317 13.31 -9.75 -25.25
CA GLY A 317 13.29 -10.97 -24.43
C GLY A 317 14.02 -10.80 -23.10
N MET A 318 14.66 -11.87 -22.63
CA MET A 318 15.20 -11.94 -21.26
C MET A 318 16.21 -10.83 -20.88
N PRO A 319 17.21 -10.43 -21.72
CA PRO A 319 18.12 -9.32 -21.41
C PRO A 319 17.41 -7.96 -21.24
N GLY A 320 16.26 -7.80 -21.90
CA GLY A 320 15.38 -6.64 -21.77
C GLY A 320 14.74 -6.47 -20.39
N SER A 321 14.72 -7.52 -19.57
CA SER A 321 14.05 -7.55 -18.28
C SER A 321 14.57 -6.50 -17.30
N ALA A 322 13.70 -6.03 -16.40
CA ALA A 322 14.03 -5.03 -15.39
C ALA A 322 13.21 -5.18 -14.10
N VAL A 323 13.70 -4.55 -13.04
CA VAL A 323 13.02 -4.42 -11.75
C VAL A 323 12.74 -2.96 -11.43
N PHE A 324 11.47 -2.60 -11.20
CA PHE A 324 11.13 -1.31 -10.60
C PHE A 324 11.01 -1.44 -9.08
N SER A 325 11.84 -0.68 -8.38
CA SER A 325 11.95 -0.65 -6.92
C SER A 325 11.66 0.73 -6.32
N GLY A 326 11.81 0.88 -5.00
CA GLY A 326 11.48 2.12 -4.26
C GLY A 326 10.59 1.85 -3.04
N GLN A 327 10.14 2.89 -2.34
CA GLN A 327 9.53 2.69 -1.01
C GLN A 327 8.21 1.88 -1.00
N PRO A 328 7.86 1.20 0.12
CA PRO A 328 6.59 0.49 0.25
C PRO A 328 5.40 1.44 0.14
N GLY A 329 4.55 1.23 -0.87
CA GLY A 329 3.39 2.09 -1.14
C GLY A 329 3.56 3.11 -2.26
N ILE A 330 4.73 3.21 -2.89
CA ILE A 330 5.06 4.25 -3.90
C ILE A 330 4.33 4.12 -5.26
N GLY A 331 3.37 3.19 -5.39
CA GLY A 331 2.63 2.96 -6.63
C GLY A 331 3.19 1.86 -7.55
N LYS A 332 4.24 1.13 -7.18
CA LYS A 332 4.78 -0.03 -7.95
C LYS A 332 3.72 -1.00 -8.50
N THR A 333 2.95 -1.61 -7.60
CA THR A 333 1.86 -2.55 -7.97
C THR A 333 0.74 -1.83 -8.74
N CYS A 334 0.59 -0.52 -8.57
CA CYS A 334 -0.38 0.32 -9.31
C CYS A 334 0.07 0.54 -10.76
N LEU A 335 1.36 0.85 -10.98
CA LEU A 335 1.99 0.91 -12.31
C LEU A 335 1.81 -0.43 -13.03
N LEU A 336 2.17 -1.54 -12.39
CA LEU A 336 1.98 -2.89 -12.94
C LEU A 336 0.52 -3.12 -13.36
N TYR A 337 -0.46 -2.77 -12.52
CA TYR A 337 -1.87 -2.90 -12.89
C TYR A 337 -2.32 -1.95 -14.00
N SER A 338 -1.81 -0.72 -14.09
CA SER A 338 -2.10 0.13 -15.26
C SER A 338 -1.60 -0.49 -16.56
N ILE A 339 -0.42 -1.10 -16.57
CA ILE A 339 0.13 -1.80 -17.76
C ILE A 339 -0.75 -3.02 -18.11
N LEU A 340 -1.15 -3.81 -17.11
CA LEU A 340 -2.05 -4.96 -17.31
C LEU A 340 -3.39 -4.54 -17.93
N ILE A 341 -4.00 -3.47 -17.41
CA ILE A 341 -5.26 -2.91 -17.93
C ILE A 341 -5.08 -2.38 -19.36
N LEU A 342 -4.00 -1.63 -19.63
CA LEU A 342 -3.69 -1.12 -20.98
C LEU A 342 -3.49 -2.24 -22.01
N CYS A 343 -2.82 -3.35 -21.63
CA CYS A 343 -2.66 -4.50 -22.50
C CYS A 343 -3.98 -5.22 -22.78
N ILE A 344 -4.84 -5.42 -21.76
CA ILE A 344 -6.16 -6.04 -21.91
C ILE A 344 -7.05 -5.22 -22.87
N ILE A 345 -7.16 -3.90 -22.66
CA ILE A 345 -7.98 -3.01 -23.51
C ILE A 345 -7.46 -3.00 -24.97
N ARG A 346 -6.14 -3.04 -25.17
CA ARG A 346 -5.53 -3.04 -26.51
C ARG A 346 -5.27 -4.45 -27.08
N THR A 347 -5.87 -5.49 -26.49
CA THR A 347 -5.75 -6.92 -26.87
C THR A 347 -4.29 -7.39 -27.08
N LYS A 348 -3.35 -6.91 -26.26
CA LYS A 348 -1.97 -7.40 -26.26
C LYS A 348 -1.88 -8.63 -25.34
N PRO A 349 -1.52 -9.82 -25.85
CA PRO A 349 -1.25 -10.99 -25.01
C PRO A 349 -0.15 -10.68 -23.99
N ILE A 350 -0.36 -11.11 -22.75
CA ILE A 350 0.53 -10.78 -21.63
C ILE A 350 0.56 -11.90 -20.60
N VAL A 351 1.73 -12.11 -20.00
CA VAL A 351 1.89 -13.04 -18.87
C VAL A 351 1.93 -12.24 -17.57
N PHE A 352 1.19 -12.67 -16.55
CA PHE A 352 1.10 -11.98 -15.27
C PHE A 352 1.34 -12.95 -14.10
N GLN A 353 2.23 -12.59 -13.19
CA GLN A 353 2.48 -13.27 -11.93
C GLN A 353 2.01 -12.42 -10.74
N ASP A 354 1.18 -13.02 -9.89
CA ASP A 354 0.70 -12.37 -8.66
C ASP A 354 1.66 -12.56 -7.45
N VAL A 355 1.37 -11.89 -6.33
CA VAL A 355 2.16 -12.01 -5.07
C VAL A 355 2.16 -13.41 -4.43
N ALA A 356 1.31 -14.33 -4.91
CA ALA A 356 1.31 -15.73 -4.51
C ALA A 356 2.14 -16.59 -5.49
N GLY A 357 2.85 -15.98 -6.43
CA GLY A 357 3.76 -16.64 -7.37
C GLY A 357 3.07 -17.38 -8.49
N LYS A 358 1.74 -17.26 -8.60
CA LYS A 358 0.97 -17.93 -9.64
C LYS A 358 1.07 -17.15 -10.94
N VAL A 359 1.42 -17.85 -12.02
CA VAL A 359 1.50 -17.31 -13.38
C VAL A 359 0.17 -17.54 -14.10
N PHE A 360 -0.28 -16.51 -14.80
CA PHE A 360 -1.45 -16.53 -15.66
C PHE A 360 -1.08 -15.96 -17.03
N ILE A 361 -1.51 -16.63 -18.09
CA ILE A 361 -1.52 -16.09 -19.44
C ILE A 361 -2.87 -15.38 -19.62
N VAL A 362 -2.83 -14.18 -20.19
CA VAL A 362 -3.99 -13.34 -20.49
C VAL A 362 -3.95 -13.03 -21.98
N ASP A 363 -4.89 -13.59 -22.73
CA ASP A 363 -4.93 -13.57 -24.20
C ASP A 363 -6.37 -13.55 -24.74
N ASP A 364 -6.56 -13.74 -26.04
CA ASP A 364 -7.88 -13.77 -26.69
C ASP A 364 -8.77 -14.92 -26.19
N SER A 365 -8.15 -15.99 -25.71
CA SER A 365 -8.79 -17.20 -25.19
C SER A 365 -9.16 -17.08 -23.70
N GLY A 366 -8.87 -15.94 -23.06
CA GLY A 366 -9.28 -15.62 -21.70
C GLY A 366 -8.12 -15.39 -20.74
N VAL A 367 -8.32 -15.86 -19.51
CA VAL A 367 -7.27 -15.96 -18.49
C VAL A 367 -7.07 -17.44 -18.17
N ARG A 368 -5.84 -17.93 -18.24
CA ARG A 368 -5.50 -19.35 -18.05
C ARG A 368 -4.18 -19.52 -17.33
N THR A 369 -4.00 -20.59 -16.55
CA THR A 369 -2.67 -20.98 -16.08
C THR A 369 -1.89 -21.63 -17.22
N PRO A 370 -0.56 -21.46 -17.32
CA PRO A 370 0.26 -22.20 -18.27
C PRO A 370 0.15 -23.71 -18.00
N ALA A 371 0.03 -24.50 -19.08
CA ALA A 371 -0.13 -25.96 -18.97
C ALA A 371 1.21 -26.68 -18.76
N VAL A 372 2.22 -26.33 -19.57
CA VAL A 372 3.60 -26.84 -19.55
C VAL A 372 4.53 -25.72 -20.08
N PRO A 373 5.80 -25.61 -19.66
CA PRO A 373 6.78 -24.76 -20.32
C PRO A 373 7.04 -25.19 -21.79
N GLY A 374 7.13 -24.23 -22.71
CA GLY A 374 7.70 -24.43 -24.06
C GLY A 374 6.75 -24.36 -25.26
N ASP A 375 5.43 -24.47 -25.08
CA ASP A 375 4.46 -24.62 -26.18
C ASP A 375 3.97 -23.26 -26.75
N GLY A 376 4.91 -22.42 -27.23
CA GLY A 376 4.59 -21.07 -27.73
C GLY A 376 5.70 -20.42 -28.56
N ASP A 377 5.39 -20.08 -29.81
CA ASP A 377 6.38 -19.56 -30.77
C ASP A 377 6.55 -18.03 -30.77
N VAL A 378 5.90 -17.32 -29.84
CA VAL A 378 5.97 -15.85 -29.75
C VAL A 378 7.21 -15.41 -28.96
N ASP A 379 8.13 -14.71 -29.61
CA ASP A 379 9.29 -14.06 -28.97
C ASP A 379 8.95 -12.67 -28.40
N ASP A 380 9.71 -12.21 -27.40
CA ASP A 380 9.57 -10.89 -26.73
C ASP A 380 8.21 -10.68 -26.01
N VAL A 381 7.66 -11.73 -25.41
CA VAL A 381 6.38 -11.67 -24.66
C VAL A 381 6.57 -10.93 -23.34
N LEU A 382 5.76 -9.89 -23.12
CA LEU A 382 5.76 -9.12 -21.87
C LEU A 382 5.28 -9.97 -20.69
N ALA A 383 6.09 -10.05 -19.64
CA ALA A 383 5.76 -10.74 -18.38
C ALA A 383 5.79 -9.76 -17.19
N LEU A 384 4.65 -9.53 -16.54
CA LEU A 384 4.51 -8.65 -15.37
C LEU A 384 4.58 -9.44 -14.06
N VAL A 385 5.42 -9.03 -13.11
CA VAL A 385 5.58 -9.74 -11.82
C VAL A 385 5.36 -8.83 -10.60
N ASP A 386 4.30 -9.08 -9.82
CA ASP A 386 4.01 -8.37 -8.55
C ASP A 386 4.75 -9.04 -7.38
N ALA A 387 6.08 -8.84 -7.29
CA ALA A 387 6.92 -9.27 -6.17
C ALA A 387 6.76 -8.36 -4.91
N GLY A 388 5.55 -7.80 -4.72
CA GLY A 388 5.14 -7.07 -3.51
C GLY A 388 4.79 -7.96 -2.32
N GLY A 389 4.82 -9.30 -2.49
CA GLY A 389 4.52 -10.29 -1.45
C GLY A 389 5.57 -10.34 -0.34
N ARG A 390 5.24 -11.01 0.78
CA ARG A 390 6.22 -11.36 1.82
C ARG A 390 7.02 -12.61 1.47
N GLU A 391 6.34 -13.58 0.88
CA GLU A 391 6.77 -14.98 0.76
C GLU A 391 7.55 -15.24 -0.54
N ILE A 392 7.47 -14.35 -1.54
CA ILE A 392 8.08 -14.49 -2.87
C ILE A 392 8.70 -13.16 -3.30
N SER A 393 9.95 -13.20 -3.76
CA SER A 393 10.74 -12.03 -4.22
C SER A 393 11.19 -12.11 -5.68
N GLU A 394 11.02 -13.27 -6.33
CA GLU A 394 11.56 -13.60 -7.66
C GLU A 394 10.47 -14.00 -8.69
N PRO A 395 10.78 -13.96 -10.00
CA PRO A 395 9.92 -14.55 -11.03
C PRO A 395 9.75 -16.07 -10.81
N ASN A 396 8.59 -16.59 -11.16
CA ASN A 396 8.32 -18.02 -11.21
C ASN A 396 9.23 -18.68 -12.27
N GLN A 397 9.73 -19.88 -11.98
CA GLN A 397 10.64 -20.62 -12.85
C GLN A 397 10.15 -20.73 -14.31
N TYR A 398 8.83 -20.89 -14.53
CA TYR A 398 8.21 -20.87 -15.86
C TYR A 398 8.58 -19.64 -16.71
N LEU A 399 8.74 -18.47 -16.08
CA LEU A 399 9.12 -17.24 -16.77
C LEU A 399 10.61 -17.25 -17.14
N LEU A 400 11.45 -17.78 -16.25
CA LEU A 400 12.90 -17.83 -16.40
C LEU A 400 13.36 -18.87 -17.43
N ASP A 401 12.75 -20.05 -17.43
CA ASP A 401 13.07 -21.16 -18.35
C ASP A 401 12.88 -20.80 -19.83
N GLY A 402 11.98 -19.85 -20.12
CA GLY A 402 11.50 -19.61 -21.47
C GLY A 402 12.42 -18.82 -22.41
N TYR A 403 13.32 -17.97 -21.88
CA TYR A 403 14.12 -16.93 -22.58
C TYR A 403 13.34 -15.89 -23.42
N LYS A 404 12.18 -16.25 -23.99
CA LYS A 404 11.29 -15.41 -24.81
C LYS A 404 10.58 -14.31 -24.01
N HIS A 405 10.49 -14.43 -22.69
CA HIS A 405 9.83 -13.44 -21.83
C HIS A 405 10.70 -12.20 -21.59
N ARG A 406 10.14 -11.00 -21.76
CA ARG A 406 10.71 -9.74 -21.25
C ARG A 406 10.04 -9.41 -19.92
N ILE A 407 10.74 -9.60 -18.81
CA ILE A 407 10.16 -9.54 -17.46
C ILE A 407 10.21 -8.11 -16.90
N LEU A 408 9.06 -7.52 -16.61
CA LEU A 408 8.92 -6.33 -15.78
C LEU A 408 8.45 -6.73 -14.37
N LEU A 409 9.39 -6.80 -13.42
CA LEU A 409 9.11 -7.14 -12.03
C LEU A 409 9.02 -5.87 -11.17
N THR A 410 8.07 -5.81 -10.24
CA THR A 410 8.00 -4.71 -9.25
C THR A 410 8.16 -5.25 -7.83
N SER A 411 9.10 -4.67 -7.07
CA SER A 411 9.44 -5.14 -5.71
C SER A 411 9.81 -3.99 -4.78
N SER A 412 9.61 -4.14 -3.46
CA SER A 412 10.28 -3.24 -2.51
C SER A 412 11.79 -3.55 -2.49
N PRO A 413 12.70 -2.66 -2.06
CA PRO A 413 14.13 -2.96 -1.97
C PRO A 413 14.37 -4.30 -1.29
N ARG A 414 15.01 -5.19 -2.05
CA ARG A 414 15.37 -6.56 -1.68
C ARG A 414 16.86 -6.76 -1.79
N ASN A 415 17.40 -7.72 -1.07
CA ASN A 415 18.85 -7.96 -1.07
C ASN A 415 19.34 -8.51 -2.42
N SER A 416 20.65 -8.67 -2.60
CA SER A 416 21.20 -9.19 -3.85
C SER A 416 20.91 -10.68 -4.07
N LYS A 417 20.65 -11.46 -3.01
CA LYS A 417 20.23 -12.86 -3.13
C LYS A 417 18.80 -12.97 -3.66
N ASP A 418 17.88 -12.13 -3.19
CA ASP A 418 16.52 -11.99 -3.75
C ASP A 418 16.49 -11.56 -5.24
N ARG A 419 17.63 -11.13 -5.79
CA ARG A 419 17.78 -10.60 -7.17
C ARG A 419 18.80 -11.38 -8.00
N TRP A 420 19.16 -12.60 -7.56
CA TRP A 420 20.18 -13.44 -8.20
C TRP A 420 19.95 -13.68 -9.70
N TRP A 421 18.68 -13.78 -10.11
CA TRP A 421 18.25 -14.03 -11.48
C TRP A 421 18.64 -12.90 -12.46
N LEU A 422 18.74 -11.64 -12.00
CA LEU A 422 19.23 -10.54 -12.84
C LEU A 422 20.69 -10.79 -13.26
N LYS A 423 21.55 -11.05 -12.28
CA LYS A 423 22.98 -11.33 -12.50
C LYS A 423 23.20 -12.57 -13.38
N GLN A 424 22.41 -13.63 -13.18
CA GLN A 424 22.66 -14.93 -13.81
C GLN A 424 21.92 -15.16 -15.14
N ILE A 425 20.79 -14.48 -15.37
CA ILE A 425 19.88 -14.77 -16.50
C ILE A 425 19.67 -13.54 -17.39
N VAL A 426 19.61 -12.34 -16.81
CA VAL A 426 19.52 -11.07 -17.58
C VAL A 426 20.91 -10.57 -17.98
N GLY A 427 21.94 -10.85 -17.17
CA GLY A 427 23.33 -10.41 -17.39
C GLY A 427 23.63 -8.98 -16.92
N ASP A 428 22.62 -8.28 -16.40
CA ASP A 428 22.65 -6.88 -15.99
C ASP A 428 22.22 -6.76 -14.51
N GLU A 429 23.16 -6.42 -13.62
CA GLU A 429 22.88 -6.18 -12.19
C GLU A 429 22.25 -4.81 -11.91
N ASP A 430 22.40 -3.87 -12.85
CA ASP A 430 21.94 -2.48 -12.75
C ASP A 430 20.56 -2.27 -13.37
N ALA A 431 19.94 -3.32 -13.93
CA ALA A 431 18.54 -3.42 -14.35
C ALA A 431 17.48 -3.19 -13.24
N VAL A 432 17.85 -2.51 -12.14
CA VAL A 432 17.00 -2.22 -10.98
C VAL A 432 16.82 -0.71 -10.84
N PHE A 433 15.70 -0.19 -11.33
CA PHE A 433 15.38 1.23 -11.35
C PHE A 433 14.60 1.65 -10.10
N VAL A 434 14.85 2.85 -9.59
CA VAL A 434 14.21 3.39 -8.38
C VAL A 434 13.15 4.43 -8.74
N MET A 435 11.93 4.21 -8.24
CA MET A 435 10.85 5.20 -8.24
C MET A 435 11.10 6.28 -7.19
N GLU A 436 10.89 7.53 -7.56
CA GLU A 436 10.91 8.69 -6.68
C GLU A 436 9.84 8.60 -5.56
N PRO A 437 10.10 9.18 -4.37
CA PRO A 437 9.06 9.59 -3.43
C PRO A 437 7.95 10.37 -4.16
N TRP A 438 6.73 10.33 -3.62
CA TRP A 438 5.65 11.12 -4.21
C TRP A 438 5.93 12.62 -4.02
N SER A 439 5.75 13.41 -5.06
CA SER A 439 5.84 14.88 -4.95
C SER A 439 4.76 15.39 -4.01
N ARG A 440 4.93 16.60 -3.43
CA ARG A 440 3.91 17.20 -2.55
C ARG A 440 2.54 17.27 -3.23
N LYS A 441 2.52 17.65 -4.51
CA LYS A 441 1.34 17.71 -5.40
C LYS A 441 0.68 16.33 -5.57
N GLU A 442 1.45 15.31 -5.97
CA GLU A 442 0.95 13.92 -6.04
C GLU A 442 0.36 13.46 -4.70
N PHE A 443 1.02 13.79 -3.59
CA PHE A 443 0.69 13.30 -2.27
C PHE A 443 -0.63 13.83 -1.69
N VAL A 444 -0.93 15.09 -1.99
CA VAL A 444 -2.17 15.76 -1.57
C VAL A 444 -3.35 15.25 -2.41
N VAL A 445 -3.17 15.18 -3.74
CA VAL A 445 -4.15 14.68 -4.71
C VAL A 445 -4.51 13.21 -4.45
N ALA A 446 -3.50 12.33 -4.54
CA ALA A 446 -3.69 10.95 -4.94
C ALA A 446 -3.76 9.95 -3.79
N SER A 447 -4.23 10.42 -2.64
CA SER A 447 -4.16 9.65 -1.40
C SER A 447 -4.78 8.26 -1.56
N PHE A 448 -4.07 7.16 -1.27
CA PHE A 448 -4.62 5.79 -1.30
C PHE A 448 -3.84 4.77 -0.44
N VAL A 449 -4.46 4.14 0.56
CA VAL A 449 -4.08 2.78 1.06
C VAL A 449 -5.21 2.02 1.76
N TYR A 450 -5.16 0.69 1.65
CA TYR A 450 -6.00 -0.30 2.32
C TYR A 450 -5.68 -0.46 3.83
N SER A 451 -6.69 -0.38 4.72
CA SER A 451 -6.62 -0.93 6.08
C SER A 451 -8.01 -1.06 6.73
N THR A 452 -8.13 -1.76 7.86
CA THR A 452 -9.41 -1.99 8.58
C THR A 452 -9.31 -1.71 10.09
N ARG A 453 -10.41 -1.18 10.67
CA ARG A 453 -10.74 -0.98 12.12
C ARG A 453 -10.14 0.23 12.90
N LEU A 454 -11.01 1.24 13.06
CA LEU A 454 -11.50 1.86 14.32
C LEU A 454 -10.65 2.83 15.21
N ILE A 455 -11.31 3.97 15.52
CA ILE A 455 -11.23 4.89 16.70
C ILE A 455 -10.26 6.11 16.69
N ARG A 456 -10.87 7.30 16.41
CA ARG A 456 -10.88 8.63 17.11
C ARG A 456 -9.56 9.43 17.40
N LEU A 457 -9.46 10.71 16.94
CA LEU A 457 -9.09 11.97 17.67
C LEU A 457 -8.40 13.22 16.93
N LEU A 458 -8.80 13.75 15.72
CA LEU A 458 -9.01 15.23 15.36
C LEU A 458 -8.76 15.73 13.89
N THR A 459 -9.55 16.75 13.44
CA THR A 459 -9.36 17.73 12.30
C THR A 459 -9.25 17.21 10.83
N ILE A 460 -9.21 18.11 9.80
CA ILE A 460 -9.87 18.05 8.43
C ILE A 460 -8.94 18.02 7.17
N TYR A 461 -9.41 17.50 6.00
CA TYR A 461 -9.02 17.52 4.53
C TYR A 461 -7.99 16.56 3.78
N ARG A 462 -8.27 15.28 3.39
CA ARG A 462 -7.52 14.56 2.30
C ARG A 462 -8.46 14.08 1.20
N LEU A 463 -8.04 14.33 -0.05
CA LEU A 463 -8.97 14.67 -1.11
C LEU A 463 -9.35 13.48 -2.02
N PHE A 464 -8.84 13.46 -3.25
CA PHE A 464 -9.63 13.02 -4.39
C PHE A 464 -9.69 11.51 -4.60
N LEU A 465 -8.57 10.78 -4.47
CA LEU A 465 -8.53 9.35 -4.82
C LEU A 465 -8.62 8.38 -3.61
N HIS A 466 -8.73 8.89 -2.37
CA HIS A 466 -8.76 8.02 -1.18
C HIS A 466 -10.16 7.50 -0.90
N LYS A 467 -10.37 6.19 -1.02
CA LYS A 467 -11.66 5.54 -0.76
C LYS A 467 -12.22 5.89 0.62
N THR A 468 -11.37 5.92 1.67
CA THR A 468 -11.79 6.44 2.98
C THR A 468 -11.55 7.94 3.12
N ASP A 469 -12.40 8.65 3.87
CA ASP A 469 -12.21 10.06 4.18
C ASP A 469 -11.09 10.27 5.22
N ILE A 470 -9.92 10.71 4.74
CA ILE A 470 -8.76 11.10 5.56
C ILE A 470 -8.68 12.64 5.58
N THR A 471 -7.83 13.23 6.41
CA THR A 471 -7.81 14.68 6.66
C THR A 471 -6.41 15.32 6.52
N LEU A 472 -6.29 16.62 6.18
CA LEU A 472 -5.07 17.38 5.82
C LEU A 472 -4.24 17.76 7.02
N LYS A 473 -4.85 18.17 8.13
CA LYS A 473 -4.09 18.32 9.37
C LYS A 473 -3.51 16.95 9.79
N ARG A 474 -4.21 15.84 9.49
CA ARG A 474 -3.65 14.47 9.53
C ARG A 474 -2.77 14.12 8.28
N LEU A 475 -2.75 14.91 7.20
CA LEU A 475 -1.76 14.85 6.10
C LEU A 475 -0.47 15.48 6.54
N GLN A 476 -0.47 16.80 6.69
CA GLN A 476 0.64 17.62 7.11
C GLN A 476 1.32 17.00 8.32
N GLU A 477 0.58 16.62 9.37
CA GLU A 477 1.18 15.99 10.55
C GLU A 477 1.77 14.59 10.29
N SER A 478 1.04 13.68 9.64
CA SER A 478 1.60 12.35 9.35
C SER A 478 2.63 12.34 8.22
N SER A 479 2.74 13.42 7.45
CA SER A 479 3.76 13.69 6.42
C SER A 479 4.99 14.33 7.04
N ARG A 480 4.81 15.23 8.02
CA ARG A 480 5.86 15.79 8.87
C ARG A 480 6.57 14.70 9.65
N ILE A 481 5.84 13.66 10.08
CA ILE A 481 6.39 12.49 10.78
C ILE A 481 6.88 11.40 9.80
N CYS A 482 6.02 10.84 8.94
CA CYS A 482 6.36 9.68 8.09
C CYS A 482 6.92 10.01 6.70
N GLY A 483 7.06 11.28 6.33
CA GLY A 483 7.44 11.70 4.98
C GLY A 483 6.33 11.53 3.95
N ASN A 484 6.68 11.79 2.68
CA ASN A 484 5.81 11.54 1.52
C ASN A 484 5.69 10.04 1.17
N ILE A 485 5.77 9.14 2.16
CA ILE A 485 5.70 7.68 1.98
C ILE A 485 4.23 7.23 2.08
N PRO A 486 3.55 6.92 0.96
CA PRO A 486 2.09 6.92 0.92
C PRO A 486 1.47 5.92 1.91
N ARG A 487 1.90 4.65 1.86
CA ARG A 487 1.40 3.57 2.73
C ARG A 487 1.59 3.81 4.23
N ARG A 488 2.65 4.51 4.64
CA ARG A 488 2.89 4.84 6.05
C ARG A 488 2.04 6.03 6.47
N CYS A 489 2.09 7.09 5.68
CA CYS A 489 1.46 8.36 5.94
C CYS A 489 -0.08 8.28 5.94
N PHE A 490 -0.71 7.60 4.97
CA PHE A 490 -2.17 7.40 5.00
C PHE A 490 -2.60 6.57 6.21
N ARG A 491 -1.89 5.47 6.51
CA ARG A 491 -2.18 4.62 7.68
C ARG A 491 -2.11 5.42 8.97
N ALA A 492 -1.07 6.22 9.14
CA ALA A 492 -0.90 7.13 10.28
C ALA A 492 -2.01 8.19 10.34
N ALA A 493 -2.53 8.65 9.20
CA ALA A 493 -3.58 9.66 9.14
C ALA A 493 -5.01 9.13 9.41
N VAL A 494 -5.21 7.81 9.55
CA VAL A 494 -6.55 7.25 9.85
C VAL A 494 -7.06 7.69 11.22
N SER A 495 -6.19 7.70 12.24
CA SER A 495 -6.49 8.20 13.59
C SER A 495 -5.21 8.60 14.34
N PRO A 496 -5.27 9.40 15.41
CA PRO A 496 -4.10 9.75 16.21
C PRO A 496 -3.46 8.55 16.88
N THR A 497 -4.24 7.53 17.24
CA THR A 497 -3.67 6.26 17.71
C THR A 497 -2.79 5.67 16.62
N ALA A 498 -3.23 5.65 15.35
CA ALA A 498 -2.43 5.18 14.22
C ALA A 498 -1.22 6.08 13.89
N LEU A 499 -1.32 7.38 14.15
CA LEU A 499 -0.22 8.35 14.07
C LEU A 499 0.83 8.07 15.12
N PHE A 500 0.46 8.00 16.40
CA PHE A 500 1.31 7.61 17.52
C PHE A 500 1.97 6.25 17.29
N ASP A 501 1.20 5.28 16.77
CA ASP A 501 1.68 3.98 16.34
C ASP A 501 2.78 4.06 15.26
N ALA A 502 2.74 5.07 14.39
CA ALA A 502 3.73 5.29 13.34
C ALA A 502 4.94 6.09 13.85
N THR A 503 4.71 7.10 14.70
CA THR A 503 5.72 7.87 15.43
C THR A 503 6.64 6.95 16.22
N ASN A 504 6.07 6.03 17.00
CA ASN A 504 6.84 5.06 17.77
C ASN A 504 7.59 4.10 16.84
N LYS A 505 6.93 3.51 15.82
CA LYS A 505 7.61 2.63 14.83
C LYS A 505 8.69 3.31 13.98
N ILE A 506 8.82 4.64 14.05
CA ILE A 506 9.98 5.39 13.55
C ILE A 506 11.04 5.53 14.67
N LYS A 507 10.68 5.91 15.89
CA LYS A 507 11.57 5.92 17.08
C LYS A 507 12.20 4.56 17.34
N ASP A 508 11.40 3.51 17.54
CA ASP A 508 11.85 2.11 17.65
C ASP A 508 12.78 1.76 16.48
N GLY A 509 12.43 2.23 15.27
CA GLY A 509 13.21 2.01 14.04
C GLY A 509 14.45 2.87 13.85
N ILE A 510 14.76 3.77 14.78
CA ILE A 510 16.02 4.53 14.91
C ILE A 510 16.82 3.94 16.09
N GLU A 511 16.13 3.65 17.20
CA GLU A 511 16.69 3.04 18.41
C GLU A 511 17.24 1.63 18.13
N ASP A 512 16.51 0.78 17.39
CA ASP A 512 16.93 -0.55 16.89
C ASP A 512 18.26 -0.54 16.10
N ILE A 513 18.68 0.62 15.56
CA ILE A 513 19.84 0.71 14.68
C ILE A 513 21.11 0.95 15.49
N GLU A 514 21.86 -0.11 15.77
CA GLU A 514 23.19 -0.04 16.44
C GLU A 514 24.12 0.99 15.77
N LYS A 515 24.22 0.94 14.43
CA LYS A 515 25.10 1.77 13.60
C LYS A 515 24.31 2.44 12.48
N LEU A 516 23.92 3.70 12.70
CA LEU A 516 23.13 4.48 11.73
C LEU A 516 23.84 4.69 10.38
N TYR A 517 25.17 4.72 10.38
CA TYR A 517 26.00 4.72 9.17
C TYR A 517 25.83 3.44 8.34
N ASP A 518 25.92 2.26 8.98
CA ASP A 518 25.79 0.97 8.30
C ASP A 518 24.42 0.82 7.60
N VAL A 519 23.38 1.48 8.11
CA VAL A 519 22.05 1.48 7.48
C VAL A 519 22.02 2.29 6.18
N VAL A 520 22.77 3.38 6.06
CA VAL A 520 22.93 4.13 4.80
C VAL A 520 23.58 3.24 3.73
N PHE A 521 24.61 2.48 4.09
CA PHE A 521 25.35 1.62 3.16
C PHE A 521 24.60 0.33 2.82
N ASN A 522 23.92 -0.27 3.80
CA ASN A 522 23.14 -1.49 3.58
C ASN A 522 21.75 -1.24 2.94
N ALA A 523 21.34 0.02 2.74
CA ALA A 523 20.16 0.41 1.97
C ALA A 523 20.16 -0.21 0.56
N ARG A 524 21.28 -0.07 -0.15
CA ARG A 524 21.49 -0.62 -1.51
C ARG A 524 21.51 -2.15 -1.54
N ARG A 525 21.97 -2.74 -0.44
CA ARG A 525 21.93 -4.19 -0.16
C ARG A 525 20.54 -4.67 0.29
N GLY A 526 19.51 -3.82 0.20
CA GLY A 526 18.12 -4.20 0.37
C GLY A 526 17.71 -4.60 1.79
N ASN A 527 18.48 -4.18 2.80
CA ASN A 527 18.01 -4.26 4.17
C ASN A 527 16.76 -3.35 4.34
N PRO A 528 15.83 -3.68 5.26
CA PRO A 528 14.52 -3.02 5.32
C PRO A 528 14.57 -1.64 6.00
N ILE A 529 15.41 -0.73 5.50
CA ILE A 529 15.69 0.62 6.03
C ILE A 529 14.47 1.55 6.14
N HIS A 530 13.38 1.17 5.48
CA HIS A 530 12.11 1.90 5.32
C HIS A 530 11.40 2.35 6.61
N ARG A 531 11.96 2.09 7.81
CA ARG A 531 11.47 2.64 9.09
C ARG A 531 11.88 4.10 9.26
N ALA A 532 13.18 4.37 9.24
CA ALA A 532 13.75 5.70 9.50
C ALA A 532 14.23 6.42 8.22
N PHE A 533 14.50 5.66 7.15
CA PHE A 533 15.05 6.19 5.89
C PHE A 533 14.14 5.90 4.69
N GLN A 534 14.19 6.79 3.69
CA GLN A 534 13.71 6.54 2.33
C GLN A 534 14.87 6.46 1.34
N ILE A 535 14.56 6.06 0.11
CA ILE A 535 15.52 6.05 -1.01
C ILE A 535 14.94 6.87 -2.16
N ARG A 536 15.84 7.47 -2.95
CA ARG A 536 15.54 8.19 -4.19
C ARG A 536 16.52 7.73 -5.28
N PRO A 537 16.19 7.83 -6.58
CA PRO A 537 17.22 7.87 -7.63
C PRO A 537 18.20 9.04 -7.37
N SER A 538 19.35 9.04 -8.05
CA SER A 538 20.18 10.24 -8.12
C SER A 538 19.72 11.12 -9.30
N PRO A 539 20.12 12.41 -9.36
CA PRO A 539 19.84 13.26 -10.52
C PRO A 539 20.40 12.71 -11.84
N GLU A 540 21.52 11.99 -11.76
CA GLU A 540 22.26 11.46 -12.90
C GLU A 540 21.80 10.06 -13.32
N SER A 541 21.24 9.26 -12.41
CA SER A 541 20.83 7.88 -12.69
C SER A 541 19.69 7.39 -11.79
N ARG A 542 18.81 6.57 -12.39
CA ARG A 542 17.73 5.88 -11.69
C ARG A 542 18.12 4.53 -11.10
N PHE A 543 19.37 4.10 -11.22
CA PHE A 543 19.81 2.77 -10.77
C PHE A 543 19.83 2.65 -9.24
N LEU A 544 19.47 1.47 -8.71
CA LEU A 544 19.49 1.21 -7.26
C LEU A 544 20.90 1.27 -6.67
N VAL A 545 21.95 1.02 -7.46
CA VAL A 545 23.35 1.20 -7.04
C VAL A 545 23.75 2.66 -6.88
N SER A 546 23.08 3.59 -7.58
CA SER A 546 23.30 5.04 -7.47
C SER A 546 22.38 5.71 -6.45
N CYS A 547 21.42 4.98 -5.87
CA CYS A 547 20.33 5.59 -5.09
C CYS A 547 20.85 6.42 -3.90
N LEU A 548 20.17 7.55 -3.67
CA LEU A 548 20.40 8.42 -2.51
C LEU A 548 19.58 7.90 -1.33
N VAL A 549 20.13 8.03 -0.12
CA VAL A 549 19.46 7.62 1.12
C VAL A 549 19.28 8.85 2.03
N GLU A 550 18.06 9.07 2.50
CA GLU A 550 17.74 10.19 3.37
C GLU A 550 16.71 9.82 4.46
N PRO A 551 16.63 10.55 5.58
CA PRO A 551 15.61 10.32 6.60
C PRO A 551 14.22 10.60 6.03
N VAL A 552 13.22 9.77 6.39
CA VAL A 552 11.85 9.84 5.82
C VAL A 552 11.23 11.25 5.91
N SER A 553 11.59 12.02 6.94
CA SER A 553 11.13 13.38 7.16
C SER A 553 12.19 14.23 7.87
N ALA A 554 11.97 15.55 7.96
CA ALA A 554 12.80 16.42 8.79
C ALA A 554 12.67 16.07 10.29
N TRP A 555 11.47 15.72 10.76
CA TRP A 555 11.24 15.27 12.14
C TRP A 555 12.03 13.98 12.45
N ALA A 556 11.99 12.99 11.57
CA ALA A 556 12.72 11.73 11.76
C ALA A 556 14.25 11.93 11.76
N PHE A 557 14.75 12.99 11.09
CA PHE A 557 16.16 13.38 11.16
C PHE A 557 16.51 13.97 12.53
N LEU A 558 15.70 14.87 13.08
CA LEU A 558 15.95 15.43 14.42
C LEU A 558 15.97 14.34 15.51
N ILE A 559 14.98 13.43 15.50
CA ILE A 559 14.95 12.27 16.42
C ILE A 559 16.21 11.40 16.29
N MET A 560 16.76 11.25 15.08
CA MET A 560 18.00 10.52 14.83
C MET A 560 19.24 11.23 15.40
N LEU A 561 19.29 12.56 15.35
CA LEU A 561 20.36 13.34 15.97
C LEU A 561 20.29 13.27 17.50
N ASP A 562 19.09 13.35 18.08
CA ASP A 562 18.89 13.24 19.53
C ASP A 562 19.23 11.84 20.05
N GLU A 563 18.88 10.79 19.30
CA GLU A 563 19.26 9.42 19.64
C GLU A 563 20.77 9.17 19.49
N LEU A 564 21.45 9.80 18.53
CA LEU A 564 22.91 9.81 18.47
C LEU A 564 23.51 10.52 19.69
N ARG A 565 23.06 11.74 20.01
CA ARG A 565 23.51 12.54 21.16
C ARG A 565 23.36 11.79 22.49
N LYS A 566 22.24 11.06 22.70
CA LYS A 566 22.01 10.21 23.88
C LYS A 566 23.07 9.13 24.08
N ARG A 567 23.54 8.51 22.99
CA ARG A 567 24.49 7.38 23.03
C ARG A 567 25.91 7.84 23.34
N ASN A 568 26.31 8.96 22.75
CA ASN A 568 27.58 9.64 22.99
C ASN A 568 27.43 11.07 22.42
N PRO A 569 27.80 12.14 23.16
CA PRO A 569 27.78 13.52 22.66
C PRO A 569 28.42 13.70 21.27
N ASP A 570 29.52 13.00 21.00
CA ASP A 570 30.25 13.07 19.73
C ASP A 570 29.60 12.26 18.60
N ALA A 571 28.67 11.34 18.88
CA ALA A 571 28.17 10.40 17.87
C ALA A 571 27.42 11.09 16.72
N ALA A 572 26.80 12.24 16.96
CA ALA A 572 26.19 13.04 15.89
C ALA A 572 27.25 13.59 14.92
N TYR A 573 28.38 14.06 15.45
CA TYR A 573 29.52 14.54 14.66
C TYR A 573 30.25 13.38 13.96
N GLN A 574 30.46 12.25 14.64
CA GLN A 574 31.04 11.05 14.03
C GLN A 574 30.15 10.50 12.91
N PHE A 575 28.82 10.48 13.07
CA PHE A 575 27.89 10.12 12.00
C PHE A 575 28.01 11.10 10.82
N PHE A 576 28.07 12.41 11.07
CA PHE A 576 28.33 13.42 10.02
C PHE A 576 29.66 13.17 9.28
N LEU A 577 30.77 12.95 9.98
CA LEU A 577 32.08 12.66 9.37
C LEU A 577 32.02 11.44 8.46
N ASN A 578 31.41 10.35 8.94
CA ASN A 578 31.27 9.11 8.18
C ASN A 578 30.42 9.31 6.92
N VAL A 579 29.28 10.02 7.00
CA VAL A 579 28.45 10.30 5.81
C VAL A 579 29.03 11.39 4.90
N ARG A 580 29.94 12.26 5.39
CA ARG A 580 30.52 13.36 4.61
C ARG A 580 31.25 12.85 3.35
N GLY A 581 31.99 11.74 3.46
CA GLY A 581 32.75 11.15 2.36
C GLY A 581 31.92 10.39 1.32
N SER A 582 30.67 10.02 1.62
CA SER A 582 29.80 9.23 0.74
C SER A 582 29.08 10.14 -0.28
N PRO A 583 29.16 9.87 -1.61
CA PRO A 583 28.33 10.56 -2.60
C PRO A 583 26.84 10.34 -2.34
N ASP A 584 26.49 9.10 -2.06
CA ASP A 584 25.18 8.53 -1.70
C ASP A 584 24.44 9.29 -0.60
N SER A 585 25.22 9.95 0.27
CA SER A 585 24.76 10.69 1.43
C SER A 585 24.56 12.18 1.15
N ALA A 586 24.59 12.63 -0.11
CA ALA A 586 24.46 14.05 -0.47
C ALA A 586 23.27 14.77 0.21
N ALA A 587 22.10 14.13 0.22
CA ALA A 587 20.91 14.65 0.89
C ALA A 587 21.06 14.77 2.42
N LEU A 588 21.71 13.79 3.07
CA LEU A 588 22.03 13.85 4.51
C LEU A 588 23.00 15.01 4.80
N ARG A 589 24.05 15.19 3.99
CA ARG A 589 25.02 16.29 4.15
C ARG A 589 24.35 17.66 4.05
N GLY A 590 23.47 17.85 3.06
CA GLY A 590 22.71 19.09 2.89
C GLY A 590 21.80 19.40 4.08
N ARG A 591 21.11 18.40 4.64
CA ARG A 591 20.29 18.56 5.85
C ARG A 591 21.13 18.88 7.10
N PHE A 592 22.32 18.29 7.25
CA PHE A 592 23.25 18.62 8.32
C PHE A 592 23.70 20.09 8.26
N LEU A 593 24.13 20.55 7.08
CA LEU A 593 24.54 21.94 6.88
C LEU A 593 23.38 22.91 7.15
N LYS A 594 22.15 22.60 6.70
CA LYS A 594 21.00 23.46 6.97
C LYS A 594 20.72 23.64 8.47
N LEU A 595 20.84 22.59 9.29
CA LEU A 595 20.67 22.73 10.75
C LEU A 595 21.77 23.61 11.37
N ILE A 596 23.02 23.41 10.96
CA ILE A 596 24.15 24.21 11.48
C ILE A 596 23.96 25.72 11.20
N PHE A 597 23.35 26.07 10.07
CA PHE A 597 23.05 27.46 9.67
C PHE A 597 21.65 27.96 10.09
N THR A 598 20.85 27.19 10.83
CA THR A 598 19.60 27.67 11.46
C THR A 598 19.70 27.80 12.97
N ASP A 599 20.70 27.16 13.57
CA ASP A 599 20.98 27.18 15.01
C ASP A 599 22.09 28.22 15.35
N SER A 600 22.47 29.07 14.39
CA SER A 600 23.58 30.05 14.43
C SER A 600 23.16 31.46 14.05
#